data_AF-A0A1Y3C809-F1
#
_entry.id   AF-A0A1Y3C809-F1
#
_cell.length_a   1.000
_cell.length_b   1.000
_cell.length_c   1.000
_cell.angle_alpha   90.00
_cell.angle_beta   90.00
_cell.angle_gamma   90.00
#
_symmetry.space_group_name_H-M   'P 1'
#
loop_
_entity.id
_entity.type
_entity.pdbx_description
1 polymer ?
#
loop_
_entity_poly.entity_id
_entity_poly.type
_entity_poly.pdbx_seq_one_letter_code
_entity_poly.pdbx_strand_id
1 'polypeptide(L)'
;MSLTELHSAVEPSSHDFMQNIRSHFQIPEHQHEFYIASALKTVNFDGTFASFERLDQLFTAFKKQIGTQTSDFVEDPLKLNTVYLIASYIGQFISQKLGFDEKWQNFEELQSNFIKFRDRPNNLVHSYALNCNNQIILPLHYVAKHFCEDDLPLSISQEIEAIILNYQIIFADERHKFTEQMHDLQSMYFKAYPLFCGSAFQNLIQISNLDHSISSLDRLDDLMREIRQNYMVSVDKFLEDDANFFFILFLSAYVGQVIAEQAETSLRWFRPEQVSQMLGQQISDALTTCRIAQINASIFFVTQHICQFLFEPVISESSKQYVLNALQTIKATRNPIYLAEDMQKTNSNLHQSPFYDALYRAGQLCHFLLLHIHGMVPRTSPEQSLTPTSFPPGHTFFSYMEGPDGPLRQLDSNPEKYPYNVLGYEMYACLPHVRTDAISLHVRNYGEQHMNIHLVIPFFQVFDYRGFCILQPYFLSSDAITSKNLPEIYHAMGAFYKGIQDSEQKRPATSQIWAQYYKPGKFPYPKAMQQNIPQLVS
;
A
#
# COMPACT_ATOMS: atom_id res chain seq x y z
N MET A 1 -15.51 -27.24 -28.91
CA MET A 1 -15.94 -28.18 -27.86
C MET A 1 -16.81 -27.35 -26.94
N SER A 2 -18.05 -27.76 -26.67
CA SER A 2 -18.92 -27.02 -25.74
C SER A 2 -18.38 -27.14 -24.30
N LEU A 3 -18.67 -26.19 -23.40
CA LEU A 3 -18.28 -26.34 -21.99
C LEU A 3 -18.84 -27.62 -21.36
N THR A 4 -20.01 -28.08 -21.82
CA THR A 4 -20.63 -29.36 -21.44
C THR A 4 -19.78 -30.57 -21.85
N GLU A 5 -19.11 -30.52 -23.00
CA GLU A 5 -18.17 -31.56 -23.44
C GLU A 5 -16.84 -31.46 -22.67
N LEU A 6 -16.43 -30.25 -22.26
CA LEU A 6 -15.20 -30.00 -21.50
C LEU A 6 -15.27 -30.54 -20.06
N HIS A 7 -16.46 -30.52 -19.45
CA HIS A 7 -16.74 -31.20 -18.17
C HIS A 7 -16.70 -32.74 -18.27
N SER A 8 -16.66 -33.31 -19.49
CA SER A 8 -16.81 -34.77 -19.75
C SER A 8 -15.61 -35.42 -20.45
N ALA A 9 -14.63 -34.65 -20.93
CA ALA A 9 -13.42 -35.14 -21.57
C ALA A 9 -12.36 -35.55 -20.52
N VAL A 10 -11.39 -36.41 -20.92
CA VAL A 10 -10.20 -36.74 -20.09
C VAL A 10 -9.61 -35.44 -19.55
N GLU A 11 -9.61 -35.29 -18.22
CA GLU A 11 -9.50 -33.99 -17.56
C GLU A 11 -8.29 -33.19 -18.08
N PRO A 12 -8.50 -32.06 -18.79
CA PRO A 12 -7.43 -31.07 -18.92
C PRO A 12 -7.00 -30.67 -17.51
N SER A 13 -5.73 -30.32 -17.31
CA SER A 13 -5.25 -29.96 -15.96
C SER A 13 -6.15 -28.88 -15.37
N SER A 14 -6.32 -28.86 -14.03
CA SER A 14 -7.14 -27.86 -13.33
C SER A 14 -6.83 -26.41 -13.77
N HIS A 15 -5.58 -26.15 -14.10
CA HIS A 15 -5.10 -24.90 -14.66
C HIS A 15 -5.65 -24.63 -16.06
N ASP A 16 -5.52 -25.59 -16.97
CA ASP A 16 -6.01 -25.49 -18.35
C ASP A 16 -7.52 -25.28 -18.39
N PHE A 17 -8.28 -25.95 -17.52
CA PHE A 17 -9.72 -25.74 -17.38
C PHE A 17 -10.06 -24.27 -17.09
N MET A 18 -9.41 -23.68 -16.08
CA MET A 18 -9.65 -22.28 -15.69
C MET A 18 -9.21 -21.28 -16.77
N GLN A 19 -8.13 -21.56 -17.50
CA GLN A 19 -7.74 -20.73 -18.65
C GLN A 19 -8.72 -20.85 -19.83
N ASN A 20 -9.19 -22.07 -20.10
CA ASN A 20 -10.13 -22.34 -21.17
C ASN A 20 -11.46 -21.64 -20.92
N ILE A 21 -11.95 -21.60 -19.68
CA ILE A 21 -13.21 -20.92 -19.36
C ILE A 21 -13.15 -19.41 -19.66
N ARG A 22 -12.03 -18.76 -19.33
CA ARG A 22 -11.79 -17.35 -19.66
C ARG A 22 -11.75 -17.13 -21.16
N SER A 23 -11.04 -18.00 -21.87
CA SER A 23 -10.89 -17.93 -23.33
C SER A 23 -12.23 -18.11 -24.05
N HIS A 24 -13.10 -19.01 -23.58
CA HIS A 24 -14.44 -19.20 -24.13
C HIS A 24 -15.29 -17.93 -23.97
N PHE A 25 -15.28 -17.28 -22.79
CA PHE A 25 -16.09 -16.07 -22.58
C PHE A 25 -15.70 -14.90 -23.50
N GLN A 26 -14.42 -14.81 -23.90
CA GLN A 26 -13.94 -13.77 -24.83
C GLN A 26 -14.48 -13.96 -26.26
N ILE A 27 -14.89 -15.18 -26.62
CA ILE A 27 -15.43 -15.50 -27.95
C ILE A 27 -16.93 -15.19 -27.95
N PRO A 28 -17.42 -14.23 -28.79
CA PRO A 28 -18.83 -13.84 -28.81
C PRO A 28 -19.81 -14.99 -28.97
N GLU A 29 -19.45 -16.00 -29.76
CA GLU A 29 -20.28 -17.16 -30.07
C GLU A 29 -20.50 -18.06 -28.85
N HIS A 30 -19.60 -18.08 -27.86
CA HIS A 30 -19.69 -18.94 -26.67
C HIS A 30 -20.34 -18.25 -25.47
N GLN A 31 -20.68 -16.96 -25.57
CA GLN A 31 -21.22 -16.21 -24.42
C GLN A 31 -22.62 -16.66 -23.98
N HIS A 32 -23.36 -17.36 -24.83
CA HIS A 32 -24.63 -17.96 -24.46
C HIS A 32 -24.48 -19.11 -23.44
N GLU A 33 -23.25 -19.59 -23.22
CA GLU A 33 -22.91 -20.65 -22.25
C GLU A 33 -22.71 -20.11 -20.81
N PHE A 34 -22.84 -18.79 -20.62
CA PHE A 34 -22.69 -18.11 -19.32
C PHE A 34 -23.95 -17.38 -18.92
N TYR A 35 -24.39 -17.58 -17.69
CA TYR A 35 -25.48 -16.80 -17.11
C TYR A 35 -25.07 -15.32 -17.01
N ILE A 36 -26.02 -14.40 -17.23
CA ILE A 36 -25.83 -12.94 -17.17
C ILE A 36 -24.62 -12.40 -17.98
N ALA A 37 -24.25 -13.06 -19.08
CA ALA A 37 -23.08 -12.72 -19.89
C ALA A 37 -22.97 -11.23 -20.27
N SER A 38 -24.09 -10.58 -20.62
CA SER A 38 -24.11 -9.15 -20.95
C SER A 38 -23.68 -8.26 -19.77
N ALA A 39 -24.03 -8.60 -18.54
CA ALA A 39 -23.60 -7.88 -17.34
C ALA A 39 -22.13 -8.17 -17.02
N LEU A 40 -21.67 -9.41 -17.22
CA LEU A 40 -20.27 -9.77 -17.01
C LEU A 40 -19.32 -8.99 -17.95
N LYS A 41 -19.76 -8.63 -19.15
CA LYS A 41 -18.99 -7.75 -20.04
C LYS A 41 -18.78 -6.35 -19.47
N THR A 42 -19.75 -5.81 -18.73
CA THR A 42 -19.61 -4.46 -18.14
C THR A 42 -18.63 -4.44 -16.97
N VAL A 43 -18.33 -5.60 -16.39
CA VAL A 43 -17.27 -5.74 -15.38
C VAL A 43 -15.89 -5.49 -15.99
N ASN A 44 -15.69 -5.78 -17.28
CA ASN A 44 -14.43 -5.60 -17.99
C ASN A 44 -13.23 -6.12 -17.17
N PHE A 45 -13.04 -7.44 -17.16
CA PHE A 45 -11.91 -8.08 -16.47
C PHE A 45 -10.59 -7.78 -17.18
N ASP A 46 -10.04 -6.61 -16.89
CA ASP A 46 -8.84 -6.00 -17.48
C ASP A 46 -7.56 -6.25 -16.67
N GLY A 47 -7.62 -7.12 -15.66
CA GLY A 47 -6.51 -7.41 -14.75
C GLY A 47 -6.24 -6.30 -13.73
N THR A 48 -7.12 -5.29 -13.63
CA THR A 48 -7.03 -4.24 -12.61
C THR A 48 -7.98 -4.51 -11.44
N PHE A 49 -7.65 -4.00 -10.26
CA PHE A 49 -8.52 -4.12 -9.09
C PHE A 49 -9.90 -3.45 -9.28
N ALA A 50 -9.96 -2.41 -10.12
CA ALA A 50 -11.21 -1.73 -10.46
C ALA A 50 -12.24 -2.66 -11.14
N SER A 51 -11.80 -3.76 -11.76
CA SER A 51 -12.73 -4.78 -12.26
C SER A 51 -13.52 -5.46 -11.13
N PHE A 52 -12.93 -5.65 -9.95
CA PHE A 52 -13.65 -6.22 -8.80
C PHE A 52 -14.57 -5.21 -8.12
N GLU A 53 -14.23 -3.92 -8.12
CA GLU A 53 -15.16 -2.86 -7.69
C GLU A 53 -16.40 -2.81 -8.61
N ARG A 54 -16.21 -3.01 -9.91
CA ARG A 54 -17.34 -3.16 -10.86
C ARG A 54 -18.12 -4.46 -10.63
N LEU A 55 -17.45 -5.51 -10.17
CA LEU A 55 -18.11 -6.76 -9.78
C LEU A 55 -18.96 -6.59 -8.52
N ASP A 56 -18.53 -5.80 -7.53
CA ASP A 56 -19.36 -5.42 -6.38
C ASP A 56 -20.66 -4.74 -6.83
N GLN A 57 -20.57 -3.83 -7.80
CA GLN A 57 -21.73 -3.16 -8.40
C GLN A 57 -22.65 -4.15 -9.11
N LEU A 58 -22.08 -5.13 -9.83
CA LEU A 58 -22.83 -6.20 -10.47
C LEU A 58 -23.60 -7.02 -9.43
N PHE A 59 -22.95 -7.48 -8.35
CA PHE A 59 -23.63 -8.26 -7.31
C PHE A 59 -24.73 -7.46 -6.62
N THR A 60 -24.48 -6.18 -6.33
CA THR A 60 -25.48 -5.29 -5.75
C THR A 60 -26.69 -5.13 -6.68
N ALA A 61 -26.45 -4.92 -7.98
CA ALA A 61 -27.51 -4.80 -8.96
C ALA A 61 -28.27 -6.12 -9.16
N PHE A 62 -27.55 -7.24 -9.18
CA PHE A 62 -28.10 -8.59 -9.29
C PHE A 62 -29.06 -8.90 -8.16
N LYS A 63 -28.62 -8.74 -6.90
CA LYS A 63 -29.45 -8.96 -5.70
C LYS A 63 -30.69 -8.07 -5.71
N LYS A 64 -30.56 -6.81 -6.13
CA LYS A 64 -31.69 -5.89 -6.23
C LYS A 64 -32.73 -6.31 -7.26
N GLN A 65 -32.33 -6.94 -8.36
CA GLN A 65 -33.23 -7.29 -9.47
C GLN A 65 -33.80 -8.71 -9.36
N ILE A 66 -32.98 -9.67 -8.96
CA ILE A 66 -33.27 -11.11 -9.02
C ILE A 66 -33.45 -11.69 -7.61
N GLY A 67 -32.88 -11.03 -6.59
CA GLY A 67 -32.87 -11.52 -5.22
C GLY A 67 -31.78 -12.56 -4.99
N THR A 68 -31.69 -12.98 -3.73
CA THR A 68 -30.70 -13.96 -3.28
C THR A 68 -31.09 -15.36 -3.71
N GLN A 69 -30.09 -16.10 -4.18
CA GLN A 69 -30.29 -17.40 -4.81
C GLN A 69 -30.21 -18.52 -3.78
N THR A 70 -30.88 -19.63 -4.07
CA THR A 70 -30.83 -20.85 -3.27
C THR A 70 -29.52 -21.62 -3.51
N SER A 71 -29.20 -22.56 -2.62
CA SER A 71 -27.95 -23.33 -2.69
C SER A 71 -27.81 -24.21 -3.95
N ASP A 72 -28.93 -24.52 -4.62
CA ASP A 72 -29.00 -25.21 -5.91
C ASP A 72 -28.72 -24.29 -7.11
N PHE A 73 -28.41 -22.99 -6.88
CA PHE A 73 -28.05 -22.04 -7.95
C PHE A 73 -27.01 -22.59 -8.91
N VAL A 74 -26.11 -23.42 -8.41
CA VAL A 74 -24.96 -23.95 -9.14
C VAL A 74 -25.22 -25.30 -9.81
N GLU A 75 -26.45 -25.84 -9.72
CA GLU A 75 -26.88 -27.03 -10.46
C GLU A 75 -27.17 -26.71 -11.95
N ASP A 76 -27.46 -25.45 -12.28
CA ASP A 76 -27.60 -24.98 -13.66
C ASP A 76 -26.21 -24.80 -14.30
N PRO A 77 -25.91 -25.46 -15.43
CA PRO A 77 -24.62 -25.34 -16.11
C PRO A 77 -24.21 -23.91 -16.45
N LEU A 78 -25.15 -23.04 -16.84
CA LEU A 78 -24.85 -21.66 -17.21
C LEU A 78 -24.42 -20.83 -16.00
N LYS A 79 -25.08 -21.06 -14.86
CA LYS A 79 -24.77 -20.39 -13.59
C LYS A 79 -23.44 -20.89 -13.04
N LEU A 80 -23.21 -22.20 -13.10
CA LEU A 80 -21.95 -22.84 -12.73
C LEU A 80 -20.77 -22.29 -13.55
N ASN A 81 -20.92 -22.19 -14.87
CA ASN A 81 -19.91 -21.60 -15.75
C ASN A 81 -19.61 -20.14 -15.38
N THR A 82 -20.63 -19.36 -15.01
CA THR A 82 -20.44 -17.98 -14.51
C THR A 82 -19.64 -17.93 -13.20
N VAL A 83 -19.90 -18.85 -12.26
CA VAL A 83 -19.13 -18.94 -11.01
C VAL A 83 -17.66 -19.28 -11.30
N TYR A 84 -17.41 -20.29 -12.15
CA TYR A 84 -16.05 -20.65 -12.56
C TYR A 84 -15.34 -19.50 -13.28
N LEU A 85 -16.04 -18.78 -14.17
CA LEU A 85 -15.46 -17.65 -14.89
C LEU A 85 -14.96 -16.56 -13.94
N ILE A 86 -15.82 -16.09 -13.02
CA ILE A 86 -15.44 -15.05 -12.06
C ILE A 86 -14.30 -15.56 -11.17
N ALA A 87 -14.41 -16.79 -10.65
CA ALA A 87 -13.39 -17.41 -9.79
C ALA A 87 -12.03 -17.52 -10.51
N SER A 88 -12.04 -17.85 -11.80
CA SER A 88 -10.84 -17.94 -12.62
C SER A 88 -10.15 -16.58 -12.76
N TYR A 89 -10.90 -15.48 -12.95
CA TYR A 89 -10.34 -14.13 -13.00
C TYR A 89 -9.79 -13.66 -11.65
N ILE A 90 -10.47 -14.00 -10.55
CA ILE A 90 -9.96 -13.76 -9.19
C ILE A 90 -8.62 -14.49 -9.01
N GLY A 91 -8.56 -15.76 -9.39
CA GLY A 91 -7.34 -16.55 -9.19
C GLY A 91 -6.17 -16.08 -10.06
N GLN A 92 -6.44 -15.70 -11.32
CA GLN A 92 -5.45 -15.07 -12.19
C GLN A 92 -4.91 -13.77 -11.59
N PHE A 93 -5.81 -12.90 -11.10
CA PHE A 93 -5.43 -11.62 -10.51
C PHE A 93 -4.59 -11.79 -9.24
N ILE A 94 -5.03 -12.64 -8.31
CA ILE A 94 -4.29 -12.89 -7.05
C ILE A 94 -2.90 -13.42 -7.36
N SER A 95 -2.79 -14.42 -8.23
CA SER A 95 -1.50 -15.02 -8.61
C SER A 95 -0.57 -13.96 -9.20
N GLN A 96 -1.07 -13.15 -10.14
CA GLN A 96 -0.30 -12.08 -10.77
C GLN A 96 0.16 -11.02 -9.76
N LYS A 97 -0.70 -10.59 -8.84
CA LYS A 97 -0.39 -9.52 -7.88
C LYS A 97 0.50 -9.97 -6.73
N LEU A 98 0.45 -11.25 -6.37
CA LEU A 98 1.35 -11.83 -5.38
C LEU A 98 2.68 -12.31 -5.99
N GLY A 99 2.79 -12.36 -7.32
CA GLY A 99 4.00 -12.80 -8.02
C GLY A 99 4.18 -14.32 -8.00
N PHE A 100 3.09 -15.08 -7.97
CA PHE A 100 3.09 -16.54 -7.99
C PHE A 100 2.52 -17.08 -9.30
N ASP A 101 2.94 -18.30 -9.66
CA ASP A 101 2.31 -19.03 -10.75
C ASP A 101 0.85 -19.36 -10.41
N GLU A 102 -0.03 -19.25 -11.39
CA GLU A 102 -1.46 -19.56 -11.24
C GLU A 102 -1.68 -21.08 -11.12
N LYS A 103 -1.43 -21.65 -9.93
CA LYS A 103 -1.54 -23.09 -9.70
C LYS A 103 -2.92 -23.48 -9.17
N TRP A 104 -3.78 -23.97 -10.05
CA TRP A 104 -5.07 -24.55 -9.68
C TRP A 104 -4.93 -26.02 -9.30
N GLN A 105 -5.67 -26.44 -8.28
CA GLN A 105 -5.73 -27.83 -7.84
C GLN A 105 -7.19 -28.28 -7.75
N ASN A 106 -7.48 -29.49 -8.23
CA ASN A 106 -8.79 -30.10 -8.08
C ASN A 106 -8.95 -30.72 -6.68
N PHE A 107 -10.14 -31.18 -6.36
CA PHE A 107 -10.46 -31.76 -5.06
C PHE A 107 -9.56 -32.95 -4.68
N GLU A 108 -9.26 -33.87 -5.60
CA GLU A 108 -8.42 -35.05 -5.33
C GLU A 108 -6.97 -34.66 -5.01
N GLU A 109 -6.43 -33.69 -5.75
CA GLU A 109 -5.12 -33.09 -5.50
C GLU A 109 -5.08 -32.38 -4.14
N LEU A 110 -6.17 -31.70 -3.75
CA LEU A 110 -6.27 -31.04 -2.45
C LEU A 110 -6.26 -32.05 -1.29
N GLN A 111 -7.06 -33.13 -1.39
CA GLN A 111 -7.08 -34.17 -0.37
C GLN A 111 -5.72 -34.88 -0.21
N SER A 112 -5.04 -35.10 -1.33
CA SER A 112 -3.73 -35.77 -1.35
C SER A 112 -2.64 -34.91 -0.72
N ASN A 113 -2.63 -33.61 -1.03
CA ASN A 113 -1.53 -32.71 -0.65
C ASN A 113 -1.75 -31.97 0.68
N PHE A 114 -3.01 -31.84 1.15
CA PHE A 114 -3.33 -31.02 2.32
C PHE A 114 -4.23 -31.75 3.31
N ILE A 115 -3.70 -31.97 4.52
CA ILE A 115 -4.41 -32.68 5.61
C ILE A 115 -5.78 -32.06 5.89
N LYS A 116 -5.88 -30.71 5.87
CA LYS A 116 -7.12 -29.97 6.16
C LYS A 116 -8.28 -30.20 5.19
N PHE A 117 -8.02 -30.85 4.05
CA PHE A 117 -9.03 -31.16 3.03
C PHE A 117 -9.47 -32.63 3.01
N ARG A 118 -8.81 -33.53 3.76
CA ARG A 118 -9.14 -34.97 3.76
C ARG A 118 -10.59 -35.26 4.17
N ASP A 119 -11.11 -34.50 5.15
CA ASP A 119 -12.47 -34.66 5.67
C ASP A 119 -13.48 -33.67 5.06
N ARG A 120 -13.06 -32.87 4.06
CA ARG A 120 -13.96 -31.90 3.41
C ARG A 120 -14.85 -32.62 2.39
N PRO A 121 -16.10 -32.18 2.20
CA PRO A 121 -16.98 -32.78 1.20
C PRO A 121 -16.55 -32.38 -0.22
N ASN A 122 -16.66 -33.32 -1.16
CA ASN A 122 -16.53 -33.01 -2.59
C ASN A 122 -17.79 -32.26 -3.04
N ASN A 123 -17.73 -30.93 -3.00
CA ASN A 123 -18.78 -30.03 -3.46
C ASN A 123 -18.15 -28.89 -4.27
N LEU A 124 -18.98 -28.03 -4.87
CA LEU A 124 -18.50 -26.95 -5.74
C LEU A 124 -17.40 -26.10 -5.09
N VAL A 125 -17.58 -25.69 -3.83
CA VAL A 125 -16.63 -24.75 -3.20
C VAL A 125 -15.25 -25.34 -2.98
N HIS A 126 -15.12 -26.67 -3.01
CA HIS A 126 -13.85 -27.40 -2.93
C HIS A 126 -13.44 -28.06 -4.25
N SER A 127 -14.22 -27.94 -5.33
CA SER A 127 -13.93 -28.63 -6.60
C SER A 127 -12.61 -28.15 -7.21
N TYR A 128 -12.35 -26.85 -7.12
CA TYR A 128 -11.08 -26.24 -7.48
C TYR A 128 -10.64 -25.18 -6.49
N ALA A 129 -9.35 -25.14 -6.22
CA ALA A 129 -8.74 -24.15 -5.37
C ALA A 129 -7.45 -23.60 -5.99
N LEU A 130 -7.12 -22.36 -5.62
CA LEU A 130 -5.86 -21.75 -5.99
C LEU A 130 -4.84 -22.01 -4.89
N ASN A 131 -3.68 -22.55 -5.27
CA ASN A 131 -2.55 -22.75 -4.38
C ASN A 131 -1.51 -21.64 -4.59
N CYS A 132 -1.42 -20.72 -3.64
CA CYS A 132 -0.35 -19.73 -3.60
C CYS A 132 0.62 -20.11 -2.48
N ASN A 133 1.73 -20.76 -2.85
CA ASN A 133 2.79 -21.15 -1.90
C ASN A 133 2.28 -21.95 -0.68
N ASN A 134 1.55 -23.03 -0.92
CA ASN A 134 0.90 -23.90 0.08
C ASN A 134 -0.21 -23.27 0.90
N GLN A 135 -0.57 -22.01 0.63
CA GLN A 135 -1.77 -21.41 1.15
C GLN A 135 -2.89 -21.55 0.12
N ILE A 136 -3.95 -22.25 0.53
CA ILE A 136 -5.07 -22.58 -0.33
C ILE A 136 -6.15 -21.51 -0.22
N ILE A 137 -6.51 -20.93 -1.35
CA ILE A 137 -7.62 -19.98 -1.52
C ILE A 137 -8.74 -20.72 -2.25
N LEU A 138 -9.98 -20.46 -1.85
CA LEU A 138 -11.18 -21.04 -2.47
C LEU A 138 -11.98 -19.95 -3.22
N PRO A 139 -11.56 -19.47 -4.41
CA PRO A 139 -12.28 -18.44 -5.14
C PRO A 139 -13.76 -18.78 -5.42
N LEU A 140 -14.07 -20.06 -5.64
CA LEU A 140 -15.45 -20.52 -5.85
C LEU A 140 -16.35 -20.27 -4.65
N HIS A 141 -15.82 -20.44 -3.43
CA HIS A 141 -16.54 -20.11 -2.21
C HIS A 141 -16.90 -18.62 -2.17
N TYR A 142 -15.92 -17.74 -2.43
CA TYR A 142 -16.14 -16.30 -2.42
C TYR A 142 -17.18 -15.88 -3.46
N VAL A 143 -17.11 -16.40 -4.69
CA VAL A 143 -18.08 -16.05 -5.73
C VAL A 143 -19.48 -16.58 -5.41
N ALA A 144 -19.60 -17.85 -5.01
CA ALA A 144 -20.89 -18.49 -4.78
C ALA A 144 -21.70 -17.79 -3.68
N LYS A 145 -21.07 -17.41 -2.57
CA LYS A 145 -21.78 -16.72 -1.48
C LYS A 145 -22.30 -15.34 -1.88
N HIS A 146 -21.64 -14.62 -2.78
CA HIS A 146 -22.15 -13.34 -3.28
C HIS A 146 -23.41 -13.48 -4.15
N PHE A 147 -23.72 -14.67 -4.65
CA PHE A 147 -25.01 -14.98 -5.27
C PHE A 147 -26.06 -15.51 -4.27
N CYS A 148 -25.63 -16.26 -3.25
CA CYS A 148 -26.52 -17.09 -2.43
C CYS A 148 -26.74 -16.60 -0.98
N GLU A 149 -25.95 -15.67 -0.48
CA GLU A 149 -26.05 -15.18 0.91
C GLU A 149 -26.46 -13.70 0.94
N ASP A 150 -27.39 -13.35 1.82
CA ASP A 150 -27.76 -11.98 2.16
C ASP A 150 -26.82 -11.39 3.22
N ASP A 151 -26.71 -10.05 3.26
CA ASP A 151 -26.02 -9.30 4.32
C ASP A 151 -24.56 -9.71 4.59
N LEU A 152 -23.79 -9.94 3.51
CA LEU A 152 -22.35 -10.18 3.63
C LEU A 152 -21.64 -8.94 4.19
N PRO A 153 -20.73 -9.10 5.18
CA PRO A 153 -20.06 -7.98 5.84
C PRO A 153 -19.03 -7.29 4.92
N LEU A 154 -18.53 -8.01 3.91
CA LEU A 154 -17.54 -7.53 2.96
C LEU A 154 -18.03 -7.74 1.54
N SER A 155 -17.71 -6.79 0.65
CA SER A 155 -17.88 -6.95 -0.79
C SER A 155 -16.79 -7.87 -1.37
N ILE A 156 -16.96 -8.35 -2.60
CA ILE A 156 -15.98 -9.29 -3.18
C ILE A 156 -14.62 -8.62 -3.40
N SER A 157 -14.59 -7.34 -3.77
CA SER A 157 -13.32 -6.60 -3.89
C SER A 157 -12.59 -6.49 -2.56
N GLN A 158 -13.31 -6.27 -1.46
CA GLN A 158 -12.77 -6.21 -0.11
C GLN A 158 -12.21 -7.57 0.33
N GLU A 159 -12.87 -8.67 -0.02
CA GLU A 159 -12.37 -10.01 0.27
C GLU A 159 -11.09 -10.34 -0.50
N ILE A 160 -11.01 -9.93 -1.77
CA ILE A 160 -9.80 -10.08 -2.58
C ILE A 160 -8.65 -9.25 -2.00
N GLU A 161 -8.93 -8.00 -1.59
CA GLU A 161 -7.95 -7.16 -0.91
C GLU A 161 -7.47 -7.81 0.40
N ALA A 162 -8.40 -8.29 1.24
CA ALA A 162 -8.08 -8.98 2.49
C ALA A 162 -7.19 -10.21 2.27
N ILE A 163 -7.44 -10.99 1.21
CA ILE A 163 -6.58 -12.11 0.83
C ILE A 163 -5.17 -11.60 0.53
N ILE A 164 -5.03 -10.60 -0.36
CA ILE A 164 -3.73 -10.06 -0.74
C ILE A 164 -2.95 -9.53 0.48
N LEU A 165 -3.61 -8.76 1.35
CA LEU A 165 -3.01 -8.23 2.58
C LEU A 165 -2.58 -9.34 3.54
N ASN A 166 -3.38 -10.39 3.73
CA ASN A 166 -3.00 -11.54 4.55
C ASN A 166 -1.71 -12.21 4.05
N TYR A 167 -1.60 -12.43 2.74
CA TYR A 167 -0.37 -12.94 2.15
C TYR A 167 0.80 -11.97 2.32
N GLN A 168 0.53 -10.67 2.23
CA GLN A 168 1.53 -9.64 2.47
C GLN A 168 2.09 -9.71 3.90
N ILE A 169 1.20 -9.86 4.88
CA ILE A 169 1.52 -9.93 6.31
C ILE A 169 2.28 -11.20 6.69
N ILE A 170 1.79 -12.38 6.28
CA ILE A 170 2.36 -13.67 6.67
C ILE A 170 3.75 -13.85 6.08
N PHE A 171 3.92 -13.53 4.79
CA PHE A 171 5.20 -13.67 4.09
C PHE A 171 6.03 -12.38 4.11
N ALA A 172 5.72 -11.43 4.99
CA ALA A 172 6.50 -10.19 5.10
C ALA A 172 7.94 -10.48 5.49
N ASP A 173 8.13 -11.49 6.35
CA ASP A 173 9.42 -11.84 6.92
C ASP A 173 10.39 -12.42 5.88
N GLU A 174 9.90 -13.37 5.09
CA GLU A 174 10.64 -13.98 3.98
C GLU A 174 11.00 -12.96 2.89
N ARG A 175 10.20 -11.89 2.76
CA ARG A 175 10.39 -10.86 1.72
C ARG A 175 11.06 -9.59 2.24
N HIS A 176 11.46 -9.55 3.51
CA HIS A 176 12.03 -8.36 4.16
C HIS A 176 11.15 -7.10 4.06
N LYS A 177 9.82 -7.25 4.08
CA LYS A 177 8.81 -6.18 3.94
C LYS A 177 8.13 -5.81 5.25
N PHE A 178 8.93 -5.50 6.28
CA PHE A 178 8.43 -5.27 7.64
C PHE A 178 7.64 -3.97 7.79
N THR A 179 8.03 -2.93 7.05
CA THR A 179 7.31 -1.66 7.10
C THR A 179 5.92 -1.84 6.49
N GLU A 180 5.82 -2.53 5.36
CA GLU A 180 4.55 -2.90 4.71
C GLU A 180 3.68 -3.74 5.65
N GLN A 181 4.24 -4.78 6.29
CA GLN A 181 3.50 -5.61 7.26
C GLN A 181 2.79 -4.79 8.33
N MET A 182 3.48 -3.81 8.91
CA MET A 182 2.94 -3.00 10.00
C MET A 182 1.79 -2.11 9.51
N HIS A 183 1.88 -1.56 8.29
CA HIS A 183 0.79 -0.79 7.68
C HIS A 183 -0.37 -1.67 7.19
N ASP A 184 -0.08 -2.85 6.66
CA ASP A 184 -1.09 -3.81 6.23
C ASP A 184 -1.89 -4.31 7.43
N LEU A 185 -1.24 -4.57 8.58
CA LEU A 185 -1.93 -4.89 9.84
C LEU A 185 -2.87 -3.79 10.29
N GLN A 186 -2.45 -2.52 10.27
CA GLN A 186 -3.36 -1.39 10.55
C GLN A 186 -4.57 -1.42 9.62
N SER A 187 -4.33 -1.62 8.31
CA SER A 187 -5.39 -1.68 7.31
C SER A 187 -6.37 -2.82 7.59
N MET A 188 -5.87 -4.02 7.95
CA MET A 188 -6.70 -5.18 8.28
C MET A 188 -7.65 -4.88 9.44
N TYR A 189 -7.13 -4.34 10.55
CA TYR A 189 -7.94 -4.07 11.74
C TYR A 189 -8.94 -2.92 11.54
N PHE A 190 -8.54 -1.82 10.89
CA PHE A 190 -9.45 -0.69 10.65
C PHE A 190 -10.53 -0.98 9.60
N LYS A 191 -10.22 -1.79 8.59
CA LYS A 191 -11.22 -2.25 7.61
C LYS A 191 -12.03 -3.45 8.10
N ALA A 192 -11.75 -3.96 9.30
CA ALA A 192 -12.36 -5.16 9.87
C ALA A 192 -12.22 -6.40 8.97
N TYR A 193 -11.09 -6.50 8.29
CA TYR A 193 -10.77 -7.65 7.46
C TYR A 193 -10.31 -8.83 8.33
N PRO A 194 -10.73 -10.06 8.00
CA PRO A 194 -10.30 -11.25 8.74
C PRO A 194 -8.85 -11.60 8.42
N LEU A 195 -8.02 -11.80 9.45
CA LEU A 195 -6.71 -12.43 9.29
C LEU A 195 -6.86 -13.94 9.05
N PHE A 196 -5.93 -14.58 8.34
CA PHE A 196 -5.93 -16.04 8.14
C PHE A 196 -5.76 -16.83 9.43
N CYS A 197 -5.03 -16.28 10.41
CA CYS A 197 -4.95 -16.80 11.77
C CYS A 197 -6.10 -16.31 12.68
N GLY A 198 -6.99 -15.45 12.16
CA GLY A 198 -8.03 -14.78 12.95
C GLY A 198 -7.59 -13.40 13.45
N SER A 199 -8.53 -12.47 13.51
CA SER A 199 -8.28 -11.13 14.07
C SER A 199 -8.62 -11.14 15.56
N ALA A 200 -7.60 -11.19 16.42
CA ALA A 200 -7.82 -11.18 17.86
C ALA A 200 -8.45 -9.85 18.29
N PHE A 201 -9.51 -9.93 19.10
CA PHE A 201 -10.15 -8.78 19.73
C PHE A 201 -10.74 -7.70 18.79
N GLN A 202 -11.05 -8.04 17.52
CA GLN A 202 -11.59 -7.09 16.53
C GLN A 202 -12.76 -6.23 17.05
N ASN A 203 -13.72 -6.85 17.74
CA ASN A 203 -14.87 -6.14 18.31
C ASN A 203 -14.46 -5.11 19.37
N LEU A 204 -13.47 -5.44 20.22
CA LEU A 204 -12.96 -4.52 21.24
C LEU A 204 -12.24 -3.32 20.60
N ILE A 205 -11.50 -3.55 19.53
CA ILE A 205 -10.86 -2.47 18.76
C ILE A 205 -11.90 -1.51 18.19
N GLN A 206 -12.97 -2.05 17.58
CA GLN A 206 -14.06 -1.23 17.03
C GLN A 206 -14.73 -0.37 18.10
N ILE A 207 -15.02 -0.94 19.27
CA ILE A 207 -15.63 -0.21 20.39
C ILE A 207 -14.68 0.83 20.98
N SER A 208 -13.38 0.56 20.99
CA SER A 208 -12.35 1.47 21.52
C SER A 208 -12.19 2.76 20.70
N ASN A 209 -12.68 2.77 19.45
CA ASN A 209 -12.67 3.94 18.56
C ASN A 209 -11.30 4.63 18.51
N LEU A 210 -10.29 3.86 18.10
CA LEU A 210 -8.92 4.32 17.95
C LEU A 210 -8.82 5.21 16.69
N ASP A 211 -8.59 6.50 16.86
CA ASP A 211 -8.69 7.53 15.79
C ASP A 211 -7.35 8.26 15.50
N HIS A 212 -6.24 7.70 16.00
CA HIS A 212 -4.88 8.24 15.92
C HIS A 212 -4.64 9.59 16.62
N SER A 213 -5.60 10.09 17.40
CA SER A 213 -5.40 11.27 18.24
C SER A 213 -4.62 10.94 19.52
N ILE A 214 -4.00 11.93 20.15
CA ILE A 214 -3.38 11.74 21.48
C ILE A 214 -4.41 11.27 22.53
N SER A 215 -5.67 11.67 22.42
CA SER A 215 -6.72 11.24 23.38
C SER A 215 -7.14 9.78 23.18
N SER A 216 -6.93 9.21 22.00
CA SER A 216 -7.17 7.79 21.76
C SER A 216 -6.22 6.86 22.52
N LEU A 217 -5.07 7.38 22.96
CA LEU A 217 -4.09 6.59 23.72
C LEU A 217 -4.61 6.22 25.11
N ASP A 218 -5.50 7.04 25.69
CA ASP A 218 -6.20 6.67 26.92
C ASP A 218 -7.14 5.47 26.68
N ARG A 219 -7.83 5.44 25.52
CA ARG A 219 -8.70 4.31 25.10
C ARG A 219 -7.90 3.06 24.73
N LEU A 220 -6.71 3.24 24.17
CA LEU A 220 -5.76 2.15 23.92
C LEU A 220 -5.31 1.50 25.23
N ASP A 221 -5.01 2.30 26.26
CA ASP A 221 -4.66 1.80 27.58
C ASP A 221 -5.82 1.03 28.22
N ASP A 222 -7.06 1.52 28.08
CA ASP A 222 -8.27 0.82 28.55
C ASP A 222 -8.45 -0.53 27.82
N LEU A 223 -8.26 -0.56 26.50
CA LEU A 223 -8.29 -1.79 25.70
C LEU A 223 -7.24 -2.79 26.22
N MET A 224 -5.99 -2.37 26.40
CA MET A 224 -4.94 -3.27 26.89
C MET A 224 -5.19 -3.77 28.32
N ARG A 225 -5.80 -2.94 29.18
CA ARG A 225 -6.22 -3.35 30.53
C ARG A 225 -7.33 -4.41 30.47
N GLU A 226 -8.31 -4.23 29.58
CA GLU A 226 -9.38 -5.20 29.34
C GLU A 226 -8.80 -6.56 28.91
N ILE A 227 -7.87 -6.56 27.94
CA ILE A 227 -7.17 -7.79 27.52
C ILE A 227 -6.45 -8.45 28.70
N ARG A 228 -5.68 -7.67 29.45
CA ARG A 228 -4.93 -8.17 30.61
C ARG A 228 -5.82 -8.79 31.68
N GLN A 229 -6.97 -8.19 31.97
CA GLN A 229 -7.84 -8.60 33.08
C GLN A 229 -8.73 -9.78 32.71
N ASN A 230 -9.26 -9.80 31.49
CA ASN A 230 -10.35 -10.70 31.12
C ASN A 230 -9.95 -11.78 30.10
N TYR A 231 -8.84 -11.60 29.38
CA TYR A 231 -8.46 -12.50 28.28
C TYR A 231 -7.09 -13.17 28.46
N MET A 232 -6.27 -12.70 29.41
CA MET A 232 -4.91 -13.20 29.61
C MET A 232 -4.77 -14.06 30.87
N VAL A 233 -4.78 -15.39 30.69
CA VAL A 233 -4.55 -16.36 31.79
C VAL A 233 -3.07 -16.40 32.19
N SER A 234 -2.18 -16.41 31.20
CA SER A 234 -0.72 -16.37 31.36
C SER A 234 -0.10 -15.91 30.05
N VAL A 235 1.09 -15.29 30.11
CA VAL A 235 1.80 -14.80 28.91
C VAL A 235 2.07 -15.93 27.90
N ASP A 236 2.59 -17.08 28.37
CA ASP A 236 2.93 -18.20 27.47
C ASP A 236 1.71 -18.69 26.67
N LYS A 237 0.61 -19.00 27.36
CA LYS A 237 -0.66 -19.40 26.70
C LYS A 237 -1.24 -18.34 25.78
N PHE A 238 -1.04 -17.06 26.10
CA PHE A 238 -1.53 -15.96 25.26
C PHE A 238 -0.78 -15.91 23.93
N LEU A 239 0.53 -16.19 23.94
CA LEU A 239 1.40 -16.17 22.77
C LEU A 239 1.40 -17.49 21.96
N GLU A 240 0.71 -18.54 22.42
CA GLU A 240 0.48 -19.77 21.65
C GLU A 240 -0.45 -19.54 20.44
N ASP A 241 -1.22 -18.44 20.43
CA ASP A 241 -2.12 -18.05 19.33
C ASP A 241 -1.48 -16.93 18.47
N ASP A 242 -1.21 -17.24 17.19
CA ASP A 242 -0.67 -16.31 16.22
C ASP A 242 -1.52 -15.04 16.07
N ALA A 243 -2.85 -15.13 16.25
CA ALA A 243 -3.74 -13.97 16.20
C ALA A 243 -3.36 -12.92 17.26
N ASN A 244 -2.95 -13.37 18.45
CA ASN A 244 -2.54 -12.50 19.55
C ASN A 244 -1.17 -11.86 19.26
N PHE A 245 -0.26 -12.58 18.61
CA PHE A 245 1.01 -12.00 18.14
C PHE A 245 0.76 -10.85 17.15
N PHE A 246 -0.08 -11.06 16.13
CA PHE A 246 -0.40 -10.00 15.17
C PHE A 246 -1.21 -8.86 15.78
N PHE A 247 -2.01 -9.12 16.83
CA PHE A 247 -2.64 -8.07 17.61
C PHE A 247 -1.62 -7.18 18.33
N ILE A 248 -0.58 -7.75 18.95
CA ILE A 248 0.52 -6.98 19.56
C ILE A 248 1.23 -6.10 18.51
N LEU A 249 1.50 -6.66 17.33
CA LEU A 249 2.09 -5.89 16.23
C LEU A 249 1.17 -4.77 15.74
N PHE A 250 -0.14 -5.01 15.67
CA PHE A 250 -1.13 -3.97 15.39
C PHE A 250 -1.08 -2.83 16.42
N LEU A 251 -1.12 -3.12 17.72
CA LEU A 251 -1.04 -2.09 18.76
C LEU A 251 0.28 -1.30 18.65
N SER A 252 1.37 -2.00 18.35
CA SER A 252 2.68 -1.39 18.16
C SER A 252 2.70 -0.46 16.95
N ALA A 253 2.15 -0.91 15.82
CA ALA A 253 1.99 -0.11 14.61
C ALA A 253 1.16 1.15 14.87
N TYR A 254 0.06 1.01 15.62
CA TYR A 254 -0.83 2.11 15.98
C TYR A 254 -0.09 3.20 16.77
N VAL A 255 0.63 2.83 17.84
CA VAL A 255 1.40 3.78 18.65
C VAL A 255 2.50 4.44 17.82
N GLY A 256 3.23 3.67 17.00
CA GLY A 256 4.25 4.23 16.10
C GLY A 256 3.67 5.24 15.11
N GLN A 257 2.50 4.94 14.55
CA GLN A 257 1.78 5.84 13.65
C GLN A 257 1.33 7.10 14.36
N VAL A 258 0.75 7.02 15.56
CA VAL A 258 0.37 8.21 16.35
C VAL A 258 1.58 9.11 16.58
N ILE A 259 2.74 8.57 16.99
CA ILE A 259 3.95 9.38 17.19
C ILE A 259 4.36 10.08 15.87
N ALA A 260 4.40 9.34 14.76
CA ALA A 260 4.86 9.88 13.48
C ALA A 260 3.88 10.91 12.89
N GLU A 261 2.57 10.71 13.02
CA GLU A 261 1.54 11.67 12.59
C GLU A 261 1.62 12.97 13.39
N GLN A 262 1.70 12.87 14.71
CA GLN A 262 1.76 14.04 15.60
C GLN A 262 3.11 14.76 15.52
N ALA A 263 4.16 14.06 15.09
CA ALA A 263 5.47 14.65 14.77
C ALA A 263 5.55 15.20 13.33
N GLU A 264 4.55 14.95 12.48
CA GLU A 264 4.52 15.30 11.06
C GLU A 264 5.72 14.75 10.27
N THR A 265 6.14 13.51 10.56
CA THR A 265 7.36 12.93 9.98
C THR A 265 7.15 11.50 9.46
N SER A 266 8.20 10.89 8.92
CA SER A 266 8.17 9.52 8.39
C SER A 266 8.21 8.46 9.49
N LEU A 267 7.72 7.25 9.16
CA LEU A 267 7.73 6.07 10.02
C LEU A 267 8.30 4.89 9.25
N ARG A 268 9.38 4.30 9.75
CA ARG A 268 9.98 3.07 9.22
C ARG A 268 10.03 2.01 10.29
N TRP A 269 9.98 0.75 9.88
CA TRP A 269 10.08 -0.40 10.77
C TRP A 269 11.30 -1.25 10.46
N PHE A 270 12.03 -1.59 11.51
CA PHE A 270 13.24 -2.40 11.44
C PHE A 270 13.15 -3.62 12.36
N ARG A 271 13.98 -4.60 12.04
CA ARG A 271 14.29 -5.73 12.90
C ARG A 271 15.47 -5.47 13.85
N PRO A 272 15.61 -6.26 14.92
CA PRO A 272 16.74 -6.20 15.84
C PRO A 272 18.10 -6.17 15.15
N GLU A 273 18.31 -6.98 14.11
CA GLU A 273 19.61 -7.07 13.42
C GLU A 273 19.94 -5.77 12.69
N GLN A 274 18.96 -5.16 12.04
CA GLN A 274 19.13 -3.90 11.30
C GLN A 274 19.46 -2.76 12.27
N VAL A 275 18.74 -2.67 13.39
CA VAL A 275 19.03 -1.67 14.42
C VAL A 275 20.38 -1.92 15.09
N SER A 276 20.77 -3.19 15.26
CA SER A 276 22.09 -3.52 15.81
C SER A 276 23.22 -3.00 14.93
N GLN A 277 23.08 -3.13 13.61
CA GLN A 277 24.03 -2.60 12.65
C GLN A 277 24.05 -1.06 12.66
N MET A 278 22.89 -0.42 12.74
CA MET A 278 22.77 1.04 12.78
C MET A 278 23.39 1.67 14.02
N LEU A 279 23.23 1.03 15.19
CA LEU A 279 23.70 1.55 16.48
C LEU A 279 25.09 1.04 16.88
N GLY A 280 25.60 0.00 16.23
CA GLY A 280 26.84 -0.67 16.63
C GLY A 280 26.73 -1.39 17.98
N GLN A 281 25.51 -1.74 18.41
CA GLN A 281 25.20 -2.42 19.66
C GLN A 281 24.31 -3.62 19.39
N GLN A 282 24.59 -4.77 20.01
CA GLN A 282 23.74 -5.95 19.86
C GLN A 282 22.36 -5.75 20.51
N ILE A 283 21.31 -5.81 19.71
CA ILE A 283 19.92 -5.87 20.12
C ILE A 283 19.46 -7.33 20.03
N SER A 284 18.91 -7.88 21.11
CA SER A 284 18.41 -9.26 21.13
C SER A 284 17.22 -9.42 20.19
N ASP A 285 17.12 -10.59 19.54
CA ASP A 285 15.89 -11.01 18.88
C ASP A 285 14.91 -11.55 19.93
N ALA A 286 13.82 -10.83 20.14
CA ALA A 286 12.80 -11.09 21.15
C ALA A 286 11.48 -10.42 20.73
N LEU A 287 10.36 -10.83 21.34
CA LEU A 287 9.05 -10.21 21.07
C LEU A 287 9.08 -8.68 21.28
N THR A 288 9.75 -8.20 22.33
CA THR A 288 9.83 -6.76 22.65
C THR A 288 10.59 -5.94 21.59
N THR A 289 11.42 -6.58 20.78
CA THR A 289 12.30 -5.94 19.79
C THR A 289 11.99 -6.38 18.36
N CYS A 290 11.03 -7.29 18.15
CA CYS A 290 10.78 -7.90 16.85
C CYS A 290 10.41 -6.87 15.77
N ARG A 291 9.83 -5.73 16.18
CA ARG A 291 9.59 -4.56 15.34
C ARG A 291 9.99 -3.30 16.11
N ILE A 292 10.91 -2.54 15.53
CA ILE A 292 11.45 -1.30 16.10
C ILE A 292 11.12 -0.15 15.15
N ALA A 293 10.51 0.90 15.68
CA ALA A 293 10.14 2.06 14.88
C ALA A 293 11.32 3.03 14.77
N GLN A 294 11.62 3.47 13.56
CA GLN A 294 12.38 4.69 13.32
C GLN A 294 11.40 5.79 12.94
N ILE A 295 11.39 6.86 13.72
CA ILE A 295 10.56 8.03 13.48
C ILE A 295 11.48 9.24 13.40
N ASN A 296 11.47 9.92 12.26
CA ASN A 296 12.52 10.87 11.89
C ASN A 296 13.92 10.19 11.97
N ALA A 297 14.84 10.71 12.79
CA ALA A 297 16.15 10.12 13.03
C ALA A 297 16.23 9.26 14.31
N SER A 298 15.14 9.17 15.09
CA SER A 298 15.13 8.52 16.41
C SER A 298 14.57 7.10 16.35
N ILE A 299 15.08 6.23 17.23
CA ILE A 299 14.69 4.83 17.35
C ILE A 299 13.80 4.66 18.58
N PHE A 300 12.67 3.97 18.42
CA PHE A 300 11.66 3.73 19.46
C PHE A 300 11.30 2.24 19.54
N PHE A 301 11.40 1.68 20.74
CA PHE A 301 11.04 0.30 21.03
C PHE A 301 9.54 0.19 21.37
N VAL A 302 8.69 0.53 20.40
CA VAL A 302 7.24 0.61 20.61
C VAL A 302 6.64 -0.75 20.99
N THR A 303 7.12 -1.85 20.38
CA THR A 303 6.69 -3.20 20.73
C THR A 303 7.04 -3.57 22.17
N GLN A 304 8.18 -3.09 22.67
CA GLN A 304 8.56 -3.25 24.07
C GLN A 304 7.56 -2.55 24.99
N HIS A 305 7.17 -1.30 24.69
CA HIS A 305 6.16 -0.58 25.47
C HIS A 305 4.83 -1.37 25.53
N ILE A 306 4.34 -1.86 24.40
CA ILE A 306 3.11 -2.68 24.35
C ILE A 306 3.25 -3.95 25.19
N CYS A 307 4.37 -4.68 25.05
CA CYS A 307 4.61 -5.88 25.83
C CYS A 307 4.70 -5.60 27.33
N GLN A 308 5.37 -4.51 27.73
CA GLN A 308 5.47 -4.10 29.12
C GLN A 308 4.09 -3.80 29.70
N PHE A 309 3.26 -3.07 28.96
CA PHE A 309 1.90 -2.75 29.39
C PHE A 309 1.05 -4.01 29.57
N LEU A 310 1.10 -4.94 28.60
CA LEU A 310 0.29 -6.16 28.63
C LEU A 310 0.78 -7.14 29.70
N PHE A 311 2.09 -7.34 29.84
CA PHE A 311 2.66 -8.50 30.53
C PHE A 311 3.31 -8.19 31.88
N GLU A 312 3.86 -7.00 32.11
CA GLU A 312 4.55 -6.71 33.37
C GLU A 312 3.58 -6.64 34.55
N PRO A 313 3.97 -7.03 35.78
CA PRO A 313 3.07 -7.02 36.94
C PRO A 313 2.48 -5.63 37.24
N VAL A 314 3.26 -4.58 36.98
CA VAL A 314 2.92 -3.18 37.23
C VAL A 314 3.13 -2.38 35.95
N ILE A 315 2.10 -1.64 35.54
CA ILE A 315 2.17 -0.71 34.42
C ILE A 315 2.93 0.54 34.89
N SER A 316 4.15 0.73 34.40
CA SER A 316 5.02 1.85 34.78
C SER A 316 4.74 3.14 34.02
N GLU A 317 4.23 3.05 32.79
CA GLU A 317 4.01 4.18 31.89
C GLU A 317 2.74 3.97 31.06
N SER A 318 1.91 5.01 30.92
CA SER A 318 0.76 5.00 30.02
C SER A 318 1.19 5.19 28.57
N SER A 319 0.42 4.69 27.59
CA SER A 319 0.75 4.90 26.18
C SER A 319 0.77 6.38 25.82
N LYS A 320 -0.10 7.17 26.45
CA LYS A 320 -0.10 8.62 26.29
C LYS A 320 1.20 9.26 26.77
N GLN A 321 1.71 8.86 27.94
CA GLN A 321 2.96 9.40 28.47
C GLN A 321 4.15 8.98 27.61
N TYR A 322 4.21 7.71 27.19
CA TYR A 322 5.24 7.20 26.27
C TYR A 322 5.28 8.02 24.97
N VAL A 323 4.11 8.27 24.36
CA VAL A 323 4.02 9.07 23.14
C VAL A 323 4.42 10.52 23.38
N LEU A 324 3.98 11.16 24.47
CA LEU A 324 4.36 12.54 24.78
C LEU A 324 5.88 12.69 24.98
N ASN A 325 6.50 11.72 25.64
CA ASN A 325 7.96 11.65 25.81
C ASN A 325 8.66 11.51 24.46
N ALA A 326 8.20 10.59 23.60
CA ALA A 326 8.74 10.42 22.25
C ALA A 326 8.62 11.71 21.41
N LEU A 327 7.48 12.38 21.46
CA LEU A 327 7.27 13.65 20.77
C LEU A 327 8.19 14.76 21.29
N GLN A 328 8.46 14.80 22.60
CA GLN A 328 9.42 15.76 23.16
C GLN A 328 10.83 15.51 22.62
N THR A 329 11.26 14.26 22.49
CA THR A 329 12.55 13.89 21.88
C THR A 329 12.62 14.31 20.41
N ILE A 330 11.54 14.11 19.65
CA ILE A 330 11.51 14.39 18.21
C ILE A 330 11.43 15.89 17.92
N LYS A 331 10.67 16.68 18.70
CA LYS A 331 10.39 18.10 18.41
C LYS A 331 11.63 18.96 18.14
N ALA A 332 12.75 18.68 18.80
CA ALA A 332 13.98 19.43 18.64
C ALA A 332 14.70 19.18 17.31
N THR A 333 14.47 18.03 16.68
CA THR A 333 15.21 17.56 15.50
C THR A 333 14.30 17.19 14.34
N ARG A 334 12.98 17.40 14.49
CA ARG A 334 12.00 16.99 13.49
C ARG A 334 12.22 17.75 12.19
N ASN A 335 12.14 17.00 11.10
CA ASN A 335 12.02 17.56 9.78
C ASN A 335 10.57 17.34 9.29
N PRO A 336 9.70 18.36 9.44
CA PRO A 336 8.28 18.21 9.15
C PRO A 336 8.04 18.05 7.64
N ILE A 337 7.02 17.25 7.32
CA ILE A 337 6.52 17.03 5.97
C ILE A 337 5.51 18.11 5.61
N TYR A 338 5.69 18.75 4.45
CA TYR A 338 4.77 19.73 3.88
C TYR A 338 4.20 19.23 2.56
N LEU A 339 2.88 19.28 2.41
CA LEU A 339 2.24 18.87 1.16
C LEU A 339 2.50 19.92 0.08
N ALA A 340 2.96 19.50 -1.10
CA ALA A 340 3.22 20.43 -2.19
C ALA A 340 1.89 20.80 -2.87
N GLU A 341 1.42 22.04 -2.78
CA GLU A 341 0.15 22.44 -3.38
C GLU A 341 0.33 23.09 -4.77
N ASP A 342 -0.66 22.89 -5.65
CA ASP A 342 -0.70 23.55 -6.96
C ASP A 342 -1.21 24.99 -6.82
N MET A 343 -0.29 25.87 -6.41
CA MET A 343 -0.57 27.29 -6.16
C MET A 343 -0.61 28.15 -7.44
N GLN A 344 -0.63 27.53 -8.63
CA GLN A 344 -0.63 28.26 -9.91
C GLN A 344 -1.81 29.22 -10.06
N LYS A 345 -2.99 28.83 -9.57
CA LYS A 345 -4.21 29.65 -9.67
C LYS A 345 -4.25 30.82 -8.69
N THR A 346 -3.48 30.73 -7.61
CA THR A 346 -3.50 31.68 -6.49
C THR A 346 -2.31 32.63 -6.49
N ASN A 347 -1.27 32.35 -7.28
CA ASN A 347 -0.06 33.18 -7.35
C ASN A 347 0.23 33.68 -8.77
N SER A 348 -0.27 34.87 -9.12
CA SER A 348 -0.07 35.49 -10.44
C SER A 348 1.39 35.89 -10.73
N ASN A 349 2.23 36.02 -9.70
CA ASN A 349 3.63 36.44 -9.81
C ASN A 349 4.62 35.27 -9.66
N LEU A 350 4.15 34.03 -9.82
CA LEU A 350 4.94 32.81 -9.64
C LEU A 350 6.29 32.84 -10.38
N HIS A 351 6.33 33.38 -11.61
CA HIS A 351 7.54 33.51 -12.43
C HIS A 351 8.60 34.46 -11.86
N GLN A 352 8.25 35.33 -10.93
CA GLN A 352 9.17 36.27 -10.28
C GLN A 352 9.81 35.65 -9.03
N SER A 353 9.35 34.48 -8.59
CA SER A 353 9.94 33.80 -7.44
C SER A 353 11.39 33.39 -7.75
N PRO A 354 12.34 33.63 -6.83
CA PRO A 354 13.72 33.20 -7.00
C PRO A 354 13.86 31.66 -7.06
N PHE A 355 12.84 30.92 -6.63
CA PHE A 355 12.81 29.46 -6.64
C PHE A 355 12.17 28.87 -7.92
N TYR A 356 11.61 29.72 -8.80
CA TYR A 356 10.81 29.29 -9.94
C TYR A 356 11.55 28.29 -10.83
N ASP A 357 12.75 28.63 -11.30
CA ASP A 357 13.47 27.83 -12.28
C ASP A 357 13.82 26.43 -11.74
N ALA A 358 14.34 26.36 -10.50
CA ALA A 358 14.71 25.10 -9.88
C ALA A 358 13.49 24.17 -9.71
N LEU A 359 12.37 24.72 -9.24
CA LEU A 359 11.12 23.95 -9.05
C LEU A 359 10.48 23.55 -10.39
N TYR A 360 10.46 24.44 -11.38
CA TYR A 360 9.98 24.15 -12.72
C TYR A 360 10.77 23.00 -13.36
N ARG A 361 12.10 23.01 -13.23
CA ARG A 361 12.97 21.94 -13.71
C ARG A 361 12.77 20.63 -12.96
N ALA A 362 12.51 20.69 -11.66
CA ALA A 362 12.12 19.50 -10.89
C ALA A 362 10.83 18.88 -11.44
N GLY A 363 9.86 19.69 -11.87
CA GLY A 363 8.64 19.22 -12.54
C GLY A 363 8.93 18.50 -13.85
N GLN A 364 9.81 19.07 -14.69
CA GLN A 364 10.22 18.43 -15.96
C GLN A 364 10.95 17.10 -15.73
N LEU A 365 11.85 17.05 -14.74
CA LEU A 365 12.56 15.82 -14.38
C LEU A 365 11.60 14.77 -13.81
N CYS A 366 10.64 15.16 -12.96
CA CYS A 366 9.60 14.25 -12.46
C CYS A 366 8.85 13.60 -13.63
N HIS A 367 8.41 14.39 -14.59
CA HIS A 367 7.72 13.89 -15.78
C HIS A 367 8.60 12.91 -16.58
N PHE A 368 9.85 13.28 -16.81
CA PHE A 368 10.82 12.42 -17.50
C PHE A 368 10.96 11.06 -16.80
N LEU A 369 11.10 11.04 -15.47
CA LEU A 369 11.23 9.81 -14.69
C LEU A 369 9.95 8.98 -14.72
N LEU A 370 8.78 9.60 -14.60
CA LEU A 370 7.48 8.90 -14.71
C LEU A 370 7.30 8.19 -16.07
N LEU A 371 7.84 8.76 -17.16
CA LEU A 371 7.82 8.11 -18.48
C LEU A 371 8.65 6.81 -18.53
N HIS A 372 9.66 6.68 -17.67
CA HIS A 372 10.50 5.46 -17.54
C HIS A 372 9.93 4.45 -16.53
N ILE A 373 8.95 4.84 -15.72
CA ILE A 373 8.25 3.93 -14.82
C ILE A 373 7.04 3.32 -15.53
N HIS A 374 6.19 4.18 -16.10
CA HIS A 374 4.88 3.79 -16.64
C HIS A 374 4.66 4.20 -18.10
N GLY A 375 5.41 5.19 -18.59
CA GLY A 375 5.12 5.81 -19.89
C GLY A 375 5.65 5.03 -21.09
N MET A 376 6.45 5.70 -21.91
CA MET A 376 6.87 5.18 -23.22
C MET A 376 7.87 4.03 -23.12
N VAL A 377 8.59 3.93 -22.01
CA VAL A 377 9.51 2.84 -21.70
C VAL A 377 9.07 2.28 -20.34
N PRO A 378 7.91 1.59 -20.28
CA PRO A 378 7.39 1.13 -19.01
C PRO A 378 8.27 0.02 -18.44
N ARG A 379 8.29 -0.09 -17.13
CA ARG A 379 8.96 -1.22 -16.47
C ARG A 379 8.31 -2.54 -16.84
N THR A 380 9.16 -3.55 -16.97
CA THR A 380 8.73 -4.92 -17.25
C THR A 380 8.86 -5.85 -16.03
N SER A 381 9.56 -5.40 -14.98
CA SER A 381 9.75 -6.15 -13.73
C SER A 381 9.67 -5.23 -12.51
N PRO A 382 9.17 -5.71 -11.36
CA PRO A 382 9.16 -4.98 -10.10
C PRO A 382 10.57 -4.70 -9.53
N GLU A 383 11.59 -5.44 -9.96
CA GLU A 383 12.97 -5.28 -9.49
C GLU A 383 13.77 -4.21 -10.26
N GLN A 384 13.23 -3.72 -11.38
CA GLN A 384 13.89 -2.72 -12.19
C GLN A 384 13.87 -1.37 -11.47
N SER A 385 15.04 -0.83 -11.12
CA SER A 385 15.18 0.49 -10.52
C SER A 385 15.34 1.59 -11.58
N LEU A 386 14.98 2.83 -11.22
CA LEU A 386 15.28 3.99 -12.05
C LEU A 386 16.77 4.33 -11.94
N THR A 387 17.41 4.57 -13.09
CA THR A 387 18.74 5.18 -13.10
C THR A 387 18.65 6.61 -12.55
N PRO A 388 19.39 6.96 -11.49
CA PRO A 388 19.47 8.32 -10.99
C PRO A 388 19.81 9.28 -12.13
N THR A 389 19.09 10.40 -12.21
CA THR A 389 19.20 11.34 -13.32
C THR A 389 19.18 12.76 -12.80
N SER A 390 20.15 13.59 -13.20
CA SER A 390 20.15 15.02 -12.91
C SER A 390 19.67 15.85 -14.10
N PHE A 391 19.20 17.06 -13.80
CA PHE A 391 18.70 18.01 -14.79
C PHE A 391 19.16 19.44 -14.46
N PRO A 392 20.44 19.76 -14.71
CA PRO A 392 20.99 21.09 -14.54
C PRO A 392 20.50 22.05 -15.65
N PRO A 393 20.81 23.36 -15.55
CA PRO A 393 20.61 24.32 -16.62
C PRO A 393 21.24 23.84 -17.94
N GLY A 394 20.53 24.04 -19.05
CA GLY A 394 20.98 23.60 -20.38
C GLY A 394 20.10 22.54 -21.05
N HIS A 395 19.00 22.13 -20.41
CA HIS A 395 17.98 21.22 -20.98
C HIS A 395 18.48 19.80 -21.34
N THR A 396 19.53 19.33 -20.69
CA THR A 396 20.08 17.98 -20.88
C THR A 396 19.94 17.15 -19.60
N PHE A 397 19.44 15.92 -19.74
CA PHE A 397 19.38 14.94 -18.65
C PHE A 397 20.71 14.18 -18.55
N PHE A 398 21.23 14.01 -17.34
CA PHE A 398 22.46 13.23 -17.09
C PHE A 398 22.14 12.02 -16.22
N SER A 399 22.26 10.82 -16.78
CA SER A 399 22.02 9.56 -16.07
C SER A 399 23.28 9.02 -15.42
N TYR A 400 23.15 8.44 -14.22
CA TYR A 400 24.26 7.96 -13.41
C TYR A 400 24.09 6.49 -13.06
N MET A 401 24.89 5.63 -13.70
CA MET A 401 24.75 4.16 -13.58
C MET A 401 25.25 3.60 -12.23
N GLU A 402 26.05 4.36 -11.49
CA GLU A 402 26.66 3.93 -10.22
C GLU A 402 25.76 4.11 -8.99
N GLY A 403 24.52 4.59 -9.19
CA GLY A 403 23.60 4.89 -8.10
C GLY A 403 23.63 6.35 -7.64
N PRO A 404 22.82 6.70 -6.62
CA PRO A 404 22.54 8.10 -6.29
C PRO A 404 23.65 8.79 -5.47
N ASP A 405 24.54 8.06 -4.79
CA ASP A 405 25.51 8.63 -3.83
C ASP A 405 26.55 9.56 -4.47
N GLY A 406 27.12 9.18 -5.61
CA GLY A 406 28.03 10.03 -6.38
C GLY A 406 27.36 11.33 -6.84
N PRO A 407 26.22 11.26 -7.53
CA PRO A 407 25.44 12.42 -7.95
C PRO A 407 24.97 13.30 -6.80
N LEU A 408 24.61 12.74 -5.64
CA LEU A 408 24.26 13.51 -4.44
C LEU A 408 25.46 14.35 -3.96
N ARG A 409 26.66 13.77 -3.91
CA ARG A 409 27.89 14.52 -3.58
C ARG A 409 28.20 15.61 -4.61
N GLN A 410 27.95 15.36 -5.89
CA GLN A 410 28.11 16.39 -6.95
C GLN A 410 27.12 17.52 -6.75
N LEU A 411 25.87 17.18 -6.41
CA LEU A 411 24.83 18.15 -6.09
C LEU A 411 25.22 19.02 -4.87
N ASP A 412 25.85 18.44 -3.84
CA ASP A 412 26.24 19.21 -2.66
C ASP A 412 27.48 20.10 -2.91
N SER A 413 28.44 19.64 -3.72
CA SER A 413 29.68 20.37 -4.04
C SER A 413 29.57 21.39 -5.18
N ASN A 414 28.58 21.22 -6.07
CA ASN A 414 28.30 22.06 -7.24
C ASN A 414 29.57 22.51 -8.02
N PRO A 415 30.41 21.57 -8.50
CA PRO A 415 31.70 21.92 -9.10
C PRO A 415 31.57 22.77 -10.37
N GLU A 416 30.48 22.59 -11.13
CA GLU A 416 30.16 23.33 -12.34
C GLU A 416 29.58 24.73 -12.07
N LYS A 417 29.32 25.07 -10.79
CA LYS A 417 28.75 26.36 -10.35
C LYS A 417 27.44 26.69 -11.04
N TYR A 418 26.57 25.70 -11.20
CA TYR A 418 25.24 25.95 -11.73
C TYR A 418 24.43 26.83 -10.77
N PRO A 419 23.54 27.71 -11.26
CA PRO A 419 22.62 28.48 -10.41
C PRO A 419 21.62 27.59 -9.67
N TYR A 420 21.25 26.44 -10.24
CA TYR A 420 20.40 25.43 -9.63
C TYR A 420 20.73 24.07 -10.22
N ASN A 421 20.31 22.99 -9.57
CA ASN A 421 20.34 21.65 -10.15
C ASN A 421 19.30 20.77 -9.45
N VAL A 422 18.83 19.73 -10.15
CA VAL A 422 17.89 18.77 -9.62
C VAL A 422 18.41 17.37 -9.90
N LEU A 423 18.43 16.52 -8.88
CA LEU A 423 18.72 15.08 -9.01
C LEU A 423 17.46 14.30 -8.66
N GLY A 424 17.10 13.33 -9.50
CA GLY A 424 15.97 12.45 -9.29
C GLY A 424 16.34 10.98 -9.31
N TYR A 425 15.80 10.20 -8.39
CA TYR A 425 15.95 8.74 -8.34
C TYR A 425 14.76 8.12 -7.60
N GLU A 426 14.66 6.80 -7.61
CA GLU A 426 13.58 6.09 -6.90
C GLU A 426 13.99 5.71 -5.47
N MET A 427 13.04 5.83 -4.54
CA MET A 427 13.17 5.35 -3.17
C MET A 427 11.82 4.88 -2.63
N TYR A 428 11.77 4.50 -1.35
CA TYR A 428 10.51 4.26 -0.65
C TYR A 428 10.09 5.49 0.18
N ALA A 429 8.85 5.92 0.00
CA ALA A 429 8.19 6.84 0.92
C ALA A 429 7.55 6.04 2.05
N CYS A 430 7.95 6.33 3.29
CA CYS A 430 7.51 5.64 4.49
C CYS A 430 6.66 6.62 5.32
N LEU A 431 5.45 6.88 4.85
CA LEU A 431 4.50 7.78 5.51
C LEU A 431 3.85 7.06 6.70
N PRO A 432 3.33 7.78 7.72
CA PRO A 432 2.77 7.14 8.90
C PRO A 432 1.68 6.10 8.60
N HIS A 433 0.86 6.35 7.58
CA HIS A 433 -0.31 5.55 7.22
C HIS A 433 -0.05 4.60 6.05
N VAL A 434 1.09 4.72 5.34
CA VAL A 434 1.36 3.91 4.15
C VAL A 434 2.84 3.92 3.77
N ARG A 435 3.33 2.76 3.35
CA ARG A 435 4.59 2.62 2.62
C ARG A 435 4.28 2.52 1.13
N THR A 436 4.94 3.34 0.32
CA THR A 436 4.82 3.29 -1.15
C THR A 436 6.15 3.57 -1.84
N ASP A 437 6.26 3.23 -3.12
CA ASP A 437 7.36 3.70 -3.96
C ASP A 437 7.26 5.21 -4.18
N ALA A 438 8.38 5.87 -4.44
CA ALA A 438 8.42 7.29 -4.67
C ALA A 438 9.57 7.73 -5.57
N ILE A 439 9.32 8.76 -6.37
CA ILE A 439 10.41 9.54 -6.98
C ILE A 439 10.89 10.53 -5.93
N SER A 440 12.18 10.44 -5.62
CA SER A 440 12.93 11.36 -4.77
C SER A 440 13.62 12.38 -5.64
N LEU A 441 13.25 13.66 -5.50
CA LEU A 441 13.91 14.79 -6.13
C LEU A 441 14.66 15.63 -5.10
N HIS A 442 15.97 15.72 -5.27
CA HIS A 442 16.82 16.66 -4.54
C HIS A 442 16.95 17.91 -5.36
N VAL A 443 16.32 19.00 -4.92
CA VAL A 443 16.28 20.27 -5.63
C VAL A 443 17.20 21.25 -4.92
N ARG A 444 18.15 21.83 -5.66
CA ARG A 444 19.04 22.88 -5.16
C ARG A 444 18.87 24.17 -5.94
N ASN A 445 18.81 25.29 -5.22
CA ASN A 445 19.08 26.63 -5.73
C ASN A 445 20.31 27.16 -5.00
N TYR A 446 21.38 27.43 -5.74
CA TYR A 446 22.65 27.92 -5.21
C TYR A 446 22.79 29.44 -5.33
N GLY A 447 21.76 30.13 -5.84
CA GLY A 447 21.72 31.59 -5.90
C GLY A 447 21.65 32.25 -4.52
N GLU A 448 21.47 33.58 -4.51
CA GLU A 448 21.38 34.36 -3.27
C GLU A 448 20.28 33.84 -2.32
N GLN A 449 19.16 33.39 -2.90
CA GLN A 449 18.08 32.73 -2.18
C GLN A 449 18.29 31.22 -2.23
N HIS A 450 19.09 30.73 -1.27
CA HIS A 450 19.43 29.32 -1.14
C HIS A 450 18.17 28.46 -0.92
N MET A 451 18.12 27.33 -1.63
CA MET A 451 17.10 26.31 -1.44
C MET A 451 17.74 24.93 -1.53
N ASN A 452 17.43 24.09 -0.56
CA ASN A 452 17.82 22.70 -0.51
C ASN A 452 16.65 21.89 0.04
N ILE A 453 15.80 21.41 -0.88
CA ILE A 453 14.63 20.61 -0.53
C ILE A 453 14.77 19.19 -1.06
N HIS A 454 14.14 18.27 -0.33
CA HIS A 454 13.86 16.93 -0.80
C HIS A 454 12.36 16.86 -1.09
N LEU A 455 12.02 16.82 -2.37
CA LEU A 455 10.65 16.69 -2.87
C LEU A 455 10.40 15.21 -3.20
N VAL A 456 9.33 14.66 -2.66
CA VAL A 456 8.98 13.26 -2.77
C VAL A 456 7.63 13.15 -3.49
N ILE A 457 7.59 12.33 -4.54
CA ILE A 457 6.39 12.05 -5.34
C ILE A 457 6.03 10.59 -5.13
N PRO A 458 5.13 10.28 -4.18
CA PRO A 458 4.76 8.90 -3.89
C PRO A 458 3.83 8.35 -4.97
N PHE A 459 3.96 7.06 -5.27
CA PHE A 459 3.11 6.39 -6.24
C PHE A 459 3.04 4.89 -5.97
N PHE A 460 1.92 4.26 -6.35
CA PHE A 460 1.84 2.80 -6.45
C PHE A 460 2.35 2.36 -7.82
N GLN A 461 3.13 1.28 -7.86
CA GLN A 461 3.64 0.68 -9.09
C GLN A 461 2.53 0.02 -9.91
N VAL A 462 2.79 -0.24 -11.19
CA VAL A 462 1.91 -1.05 -12.06
C VAL A 462 1.65 -2.45 -11.48
N PHE A 463 2.67 -3.01 -10.83
CA PHE A 463 2.61 -4.34 -10.23
C PHE A 463 1.85 -4.37 -8.91
N ASP A 464 1.61 -3.22 -8.27
CA ASP A 464 0.77 -3.13 -7.08
C ASP A 464 -0.66 -3.56 -7.42
N TYR A 465 -1.36 -4.20 -6.47
CA TYR A 465 -2.74 -4.61 -6.69
C TYR A 465 -3.65 -3.40 -6.92
N ARG A 466 -3.36 -2.26 -6.29
CA ARG A 466 -4.11 -0.99 -6.43
C ARG A 466 -3.95 -0.32 -7.80
N GLY A 467 -3.03 -0.83 -8.62
CA GLY A 467 -2.67 -0.27 -9.92
C GLY A 467 -1.84 1.01 -9.81
N PHE A 468 -1.29 1.45 -10.95
CA PHE A 468 -0.45 2.64 -10.98
C PHE A 468 -1.25 3.90 -10.62
N CYS A 469 -0.73 4.66 -9.66
CA CYS A 469 -1.40 5.84 -9.15
C CYS A 469 -0.36 6.77 -8.52
N ILE A 470 -0.34 8.03 -8.93
CA ILE A 470 0.53 9.06 -8.35
C ILE A 470 -0.26 9.74 -7.23
N LEU A 471 0.32 9.76 -6.04
CA LEU A 471 -0.25 10.39 -4.85
C LEU A 471 0.22 11.85 -4.74
N GLN A 472 -0.39 12.58 -3.80
CA GLN A 472 -0.04 13.97 -3.51
C GLN A 472 1.45 14.09 -3.12
N PRO A 473 2.28 14.86 -3.86
CA PRO A 473 3.66 15.10 -3.50
C PRO A 473 3.79 15.88 -2.19
N TYR A 474 4.94 15.70 -1.55
CA TYR A 474 5.32 16.42 -0.34
C TYR A 474 6.80 16.74 -0.36
N PHE A 475 7.21 17.72 0.42
CA PHE A 475 8.61 18.09 0.54
C PHE A 475 9.01 18.35 1.99
N LEU A 476 10.31 18.29 2.22
CA LEU A 476 10.97 18.56 3.49
C LEU A 476 12.22 19.41 3.26
N SER A 477 12.55 20.23 4.25
CA SER A 477 13.73 21.10 4.21
C SER A 477 14.97 20.31 4.60
N SER A 478 16.06 20.41 3.85
CA SER A 478 17.28 19.65 4.17
C SER A 478 18.29 20.44 5.00
N ASP A 479 18.07 21.74 5.21
CA ASP A 479 18.95 22.58 6.03
C ASP A 479 18.23 23.78 6.66
N ALA A 480 18.88 24.37 7.66
CA ALA A 480 18.34 25.48 8.44
C ALA A 480 18.15 26.77 7.62
N ILE A 481 18.89 26.96 6.53
CA ILE A 481 18.77 28.15 5.67
C ILE A 481 17.48 28.03 4.85
N THR A 482 17.28 26.88 4.21
CA THR A 482 16.07 26.55 3.46
C THR A 482 14.83 26.60 4.35
N SER A 483 14.95 26.16 5.60
CA SER A 483 13.84 26.22 6.58
C SER A 483 13.33 27.64 6.81
N LYS A 484 14.18 28.68 6.68
CA LYS A 484 13.76 30.09 6.79
C LYS A 484 13.01 30.57 5.57
N ASN A 485 13.35 30.05 4.38
CA ASN A 485 12.73 30.41 3.10
C ASN A 485 11.48 29.56 2.79
N LEU A 486 11.08 28.67 3.70
CA LEU A 486 10.06 27.66 3.46
C LEU A 486 8.69 28.21 3.06
N PRO A 487 8.17 29.31 3.63
CA PRO A 487 6.91 29.90 3.17
C PRO A 487 6.98 30.36 1.71
N GLU A 488 8.08 31.00 1.30
CA GLU A 488 8.26 31.45 -0.08
C GLU A 488 8.42 30.27 -1.05
N ILE A 489 9.15 29.23 -0.65
CA ILE A 489 9.29 27.98 -1.42
C ILE A 489 7.93 27.31 -1.58
N TYR A 490 7.15 27.20 -0.50
CA TYR A 490 5.80 26.63 -0.51
C TYR A 490 4.90 27.37 -1.51
N HIS A 491 4.88 28.71 -1.48
CA HIS A 491 4.12 29.52 -2.44
C HIS A 491 4.64 29.48 -3.88
N ALA A 492 5.90 29.09 -4.07
CA ALA A 492 6.50 28.87 -5.38
C ALA A 492 6.22 27.46 -5.94
N MET A 493 5.56 26.56 -5.17
CA MET A 493 5.40 25.17 -5.61
C MET A 493 4.55 24.97 -6.85
N GLY A 494 3.70 25.95 -7.22
CA GLY A 494 3.02 25.94 -8.50
C GLY A 494 3.97 25.80 -9.70
N ALA A 495 5.24 26.21 -9.57
CA ALA A 495 6.23 26.09 -10.65
C ALA A 495 6.55 24.62 -10.98
N PHE A 496 6.58 23.74 -9.97
CA PHE A 496 6.78 22.30 -10.15
C PHE A 496 5.65 21.68 -10.96
N TYR A 497 4.40 21.97 -10.59
CA TYR A 497 3.22 21.51 -11.32
C TYR A 497 3.20 22.04 -12.75
N LYS A 498 3.56 23.30 -12.94
CA LYS A 498 3.68 23.91 -14.26
C LYS A 498 4.71 23.20 -15.14
N GLY A 499 5.88 22.86 -14.57
CA GLY A 499 6.92 22.10 -15.27
C GLY A 499 6.46 20.74 -15.78
N ILE A 500 5.62 20.04 -15.00
CA ILE A 500 5.00 18.78 -15.42
C ILE A 500 3.97 19.04 -16.54
N GLN A 501 3.04 19.95 -16.32
CA GLN A 501 1.96 20.26 -17.27
C GLN A 501 2.50 20.70 -18.64
N ASP A 502 3.50 21.58 -18.66
CA ASP A 502 4.13 22.06 -19.90
C ASP A 502 4.88 20.92 -20.63
N SER A 503 5.37 19.91 -19.89
CA SER A 503 6.01 18.71 -20.45
C SER A 503 5.00 17.71 -21.06
N GLU A 504 3.73 17.79 -20.66
CA GLU A 504 2.62 16.97 -21.15
C GLU A 504 1.81 17.64 -22.27
N GLN A 505 1.79 18.97 -22.33
CA GLN A 505 0.89 19.75 -23.19
C GLN A 505 0.88 19.35 -24.66
N LYS A 506 2.03 18.92 -25.21
CA LYS A 506 2.19 18.52 -26.61
C LYS A 506 2.14 17.00 -26.83
N ARG A 507 1.90 16.21 -25.79
CA ARG A 507 1.89 14.75 -25.85
C ARG A 507 0.47 14.22 -26.10
N PRO A 508 0.32 13.06 -26.78
CA PRO A 508 -0.96 12.37 -26.87
C PRO A 508 -1.53 12.09 -25.49
N ALA A 509 -2.87 12.10 -25.35
CA ALA A 509 -3.55 11.91 -24.06
C ALA A 509 -3.05 10.68 -23.30
N THR A 510 -2.82 9.55 -24.00
CA THR A 510 -2.31 8.29 -23.44
C THR A 510 -0.90 8.38 -22.84
N SER A 511 -0.10 9.38 -23.23
CA SER A 511 1.25 9.65 -22.71
C SER A 511 1.29 10.80 -21.69
N GLN A 512 0.14 11.36 -21.30
CA GLN A 512 0.01 12.34 -20.23
C GLN A 512 -0.17 11.59 -18.89
N ILE A 513 0.94 11.06 -18.37
CA ILE A 513 0.99 10.21 -17.17
C ILE A 513 0.48 10.95 -15.94
N TRP A 514 0.90 12.19 -15.72
CA TRP A 514 0.43 13.00 -14.60
C TRP A 514 -1.07 13.24 -14.70
N ALA A 515 -1.56 13.74 -15.84
CA ALA A 515 -2.99 14.00 -16.04
C ALA A 515 -3.88 12.76 -15.81
N GLN A 516 -3.42 11.57 -16.21
CA GLN A 516 -4.17 10.32 -16.05
C GLN A 516 -4.13 9.78 -14.61
N TYR A 517 -2.93 9.74 -14.02
CA TYR A 517 -2.66 8.94 -12.82
C TYR A 517 -2.48 9.75 -11.54
N TYR A 518 -2.40 11.08 -11.62
CA TYR A 518 -2.37 11.92 -10.42
C TYR A 518 -3.73 11.95 -9.72
N LYS A 519 -3.80 11.33 -8.54
CA LYS A 519 -5.01 11.21 -7.70
C LYS A 519 -4.69 11.62 -6.25
N PRO A 520 -4.49 12.92 -5.98
CA PRO A 520 -4.07 13.40 -4.65
C PRO A 520 -5.05 13.04 -3.52
N GLY A 521 -6.34 12.85 -3.84
CA GLY A 521 -7.36 12.45 -2.87
C GLY A 521 -7.57 10.94 -2.68
N LYS A 522 -6.89 10.06 -3.45
CA LYS A 522 -7.16 8.60 -3.37
C LYS A 522 -6.65 8.00 -2.06
N PHE A 523 -5.53 8.50 -1.54
CA PHE A 523 -4.93 8.12 -0.27
C PHE A 523 -4.53 9.40 0.49
N PRO A 524 -5.46 10.02 1.22
CA PRO A 524 -5.22 11.29 1.87
C PRO A 524 -4.23 11.15 3.02
N TYR A 525 -3.37 12.15 3.19
CA TYR A 525 -2.44 12.22 4.31
C TYR A 525 -3.18 12.37 5.65
N PRO A 526 -2.55 12.03 6.78
CA PRO A 526 -3.11 12.27 8.10
C PRO A 526 -3.48 13.75 8.28
N LYS A 527 -4.55 14.02 9.03
CA LYS A 527 -5.09 15.39 9.21
C LYS A 527 -4.03 16.38 9.71
N ALA A 528 -3.17 15.94 10.64
CA ALA A 528 -2.08 16.76 11.17
C ALA A 528 -1.11 17.24 10.07
N MET A 529 -0.81 16.39 9.09
CA MET A 529 0.06 16.74 7.96
C MET A 529 -0.65 17.62 6.92
N GLN A 530 -1.94 17.40 6.70
CA GLN A 530 -2.73 18.26 5.79
C GLN A 530 -2.82 19.71 6.27
N GLN A 531 -2.79 19.91 7.59
CA GLN A 531 -2.86 21.23 8.23
C GLN A 531 -1.48 21.90 8.36
N ASN A 532 -0.41 21.18 7.99
CA ASN A 532 0.95 21.69 8.11
C ASN A 532 1.29 22.62 6.93
N ILE A 533 0.92 23.89 7.06
CA ILE A 533 1.16 24.92 6.06
C ILE A 533 2.21 25.89 6.60
N PRO A 534 3.34 26.10 5.91
CA PRO A 534 4.30 27.13 6.29
C PRO A 534 3.64 28.51 6.22
N GLN A 535 3.60 29.24 7.33
CA GLN A 535 3.03 30.58 7.35
C GLN A 535 4.06 31.61 6.87
N LEU A 536 3.66 32.50 5.97
CA LEU A 536 4.43 33.71 5.66
C LEU A 536 4.56 34.53 6.95
N VAL A 537 5.80 34.83 7.35
CA VAL A 537 6.02 35.79 8.42
C VAL A 537 5.60 37.15 7.88
N SER A 538 4.51 37.69 8.42
CA SER A 538 3.97 39.02 8.10
C SER A 538 4.85 40.15 8.59
#